data_AF-A0A9W5AYS0-F1
#
_entry.id   AF-A0A9W5AYS0-F1
#
_cell.length_a   1.000
_cell.length_b   1.000
_cell.length_c   1.000
_cell.angle_alpha   90.00
_cell.angle_beta   90.00
_cell.angle_gamma   90.00
#
_symmetry.space_group_name_H-M   'P 1'
#
loop_
_entity.id
_entity.type
_entity.pdbx_description
1 polymer ?
#
loop_
_entity_poly.entity_id
_entity_poly.type
_entity_poly.pdbx_seq_one_letter_code
_entity_poly.pdbx_strand_id
1 'polypeptide(L)'
;MTIKEVFDEDAMTIAFRISFNRNKSKIIAELNEVIPRIKKSLSREDVWYRVIDVSGKWSSDKEDFEDPWTSPNADAWVQLANHSEFLEGLHVWFGDLENLLALHLQEKHASIRETDEVLLGEVPLSILAVTHLDFVPVFTRFLDVWDDPAQAQQHSVVMEIVQSHGRCPAVEDLLVKLVAQHGGDGDLIQSVLRPLLEKLYGDFPGSKLFRRMVETTHAMGTKRQDSEGNRYIFLHCPDWPELKVSATAILAELDA
;
A
#
# COMPACT_ATOMS: atom_id res chain seq x y z
N MET A 1 30.87 -3.35 1.87
CA MET A 1 30.21 -3.27 0.56
C MET A 1 30.05 -1.80 0.20
N THR A 2 30.32 -1.40 -1.04
CA THR A 2 30.06 -0.03 -1.51
C THR A 2 28.58 0.08 -1.80
N ILE A 3 27.79 0.52 -0.83
CA ILE A 3 26.49 1.11 -1.15
C ILE A 3 26.83 2.34 -1.97
N LYS A 4 26.75 2.20 -3.29
CA LYS A 4 26.88 3.32 -4.21
C LYS A 4 25.55 4.07 -4.13
N GLU A 5 25.54 5.12 -3.34
CA GLU A 5 24.63 6.22 -3.60
C GLU A 5 25.06 6.74 -4.98
N VAL A 6 24.29 6.40 -6.01
CA VAL A 6 24.40 7.06 -7.30
C VAL A 6 23.69 8.38 -7.10
N PHE A 7 24.49 9.44 -6.94
CA PHE A 7 24.03 10.80 -7.08
C PHE A 7 24.17 11.08 -8.57
N ASP A 8 23.05 11.17 -9.24
CA ASP A 8 23.04 11.92 -10.48
C ASP A 8 22.89 13.39 -10.06
N GLU A 9 23.86 14.24 -10.41
CA GLU A 9 23.81 15.66 -10.05
C GLU A 9 22.64 16.38 -10.74
N ASP A 10 22.05 15.75 -11.77
CA ASP A 10 20.86 16.21 -12.49
C ASP A 10 19.59 15.36 -12.20
N ALA A 11 19.72 14.12 -11.71
CA ALA A 11 18.56 13.26 -11.39
C ALA A 11 18.29 13.17 -9.87
N MET A 12 17.08 13.57 -9.49
CA MET A 12 16.57 13.70 -8.12
C MET A 12 16.28 12.33 -7.47
N THR A 13 17.24 11.39 -7.51
CA THR A 13 17.02 9.97 -7.16
C THR A 13 18.16 9.38 -6.32
N ILE A 14 17.82 8.46 -5.39
CA ILE A 14 18.78 7.61 -4.67
C ILE A 14 18.39 6.14 -4.83
N ALA A 15 19.32 5.29 -5.26
CA ALA A 15 19.15 3.83 -5.25
C ALA A 15 20.03 3.14 -4.21
N PHE A 16 19.40 2.45 -3.26
CA PHE A 16 20.01 1.58 -2.27
C PHE A 16 20.19 0.16 -2.84
N ARG A 17 21.31 -0.06 -3.53
CA ARG A 17 21.58 -1.32 -4.25
C ARG A 17 22.04 -2.44 -3.31
N ILE A 18 21.33 -3.57 -3.33
CA ILE A 18 21.54 -4.79 -2.55
C ILE A 18 21.55 -6.00 -3.50
N SER A 19 22.70 -6.48 -3.95
CA SER A 19 22.70 -7.51 -5.01
C SER A 19 22.35 -8.90 -4.46
N PHE A 20 21.12 -9.37 -4.72
CA PHE A 20 20.64 -10.70 -4.32
C PHE A 20 21.53 -11.86 -4.80
N ASN A 21 22.21 -11.69 -5.94
CA ASN A 21 23.09 -12.69 -6.54
C ASN A 21 24.41 -12.95 -5.79
N ARG A 22 24.79 -12.11 -4.82
CA ARG A 22 26.13 -12.17 -4.20
C ARG A 22 26.19 -12.98 -2.91
N ASN A 23 25.12 -13.02 -2.10
CA ASN A 23 25.00 -13.91 -0.95
C ASN A 23 23.59 -13.84 -0.34
N LYS A 24 22.74 -14.84 -0.61
CA LYS A 24 21.37 -14.88 -0.09
C LYS A 24 21.30 -14.77 1.45
N SER A 25 22.29 -15.30 2.17
CA SER A 25 22.33 -15.25 3.65
C SER A 25 22.55 -13.85 4.25
N LYS A 26 22.88 -12.82 3.44
CA LYS A 26 23.22 -11.48 3.91
C LYS A 26 22.19 -10.42 3.58
N ILE A 27 21.16 -10.74 2.80
CA ILE A 27 20.22 -9.73 2.28
C ILE A 27 19.50 -8.96 3.38
N ILE A 28 19.06 -9.64 4.44
CA ILE A 28 18.40 -8.98 5.59
C ILE A 28 19.37 -8.04 6.32
N ALA A 29 20.62 -8.45 6.51
CA ALA A 29 21.63 -7.59 7.14
C ALA A 29 21.91 -6.34 6.28
N GLU A 30 21.97 -6.50 4.96
CA GLU A 30 22.17 -5.37 4.03
C GLU A 30 20.94 -4.45 3.98
N LEU A 31 19.72 -4.99 4.03
CA LEU A 31 18.48 -4.22 4.17
C LEU A 31 18.47 -3.40 5.48
N ASN A 32 18.92 -4.00 6.58
CA ASN A 32 19.04 -3.30 7.86
C ASN A 32 20.06 -2.14 7.80
N GLU A 33 21.14 -2.28 7.03
CA GLU A 33 22.10 -1.19 6.79
C GLU A 33 21.52 -0.03 5.96
N VAL A 34 20.42 -0.26 5.22
CA VAL A 34 19.75 0.76 4.40
C VAL A 34 18.86 1.68 5.23
N ILE A 35 18.21 1.20 6.29
CA ILE A 35 17.34 2.01 7.17
C ILE A 35 17.98 3.33 7.63
N PRO A 36 19.20 3.36 8.22
CA PRO A 36 19.81 4.61 8.64
C PRO A 36 20.15 5.55 7.47
N ARG A 37 20.35 5.00 6.26
CA ARG A 37 20.63 5.79 5.05
C ARG A 37 19.36 6.41 4.48
N ILE A 38 18.26 5.68 4.50
CA ILE A 38 16.92 6.22 4.23
C ILE A 38 16.65 7.38 5.17
N LYS A 39 16.84 7.19 6.49
CA LYS A 39 16.62 8.27 7.46
C LYS A 39 17.40 9.54 7.10
N LYS A 40 18.67 9.40 6.72
CA LYS A 40 19.50 10.53 6.28
C LYS A 40 19.01 11.13 4.95
N SER A 41 18.50 10.32 4.02
CA SER A 41 17.99 10.83 2.75
C SER A 41 16.66 11.55 2.90
N LEU A 42 15.81 11.18 3.87
CA LEU A 42 14.52 11.85 4.11
C LEU A 42 14.66 13.33 4.48
N SER A 43 15.82 13.78 4.98
CA SER A 43 16.08 15.20 5.22
C SER A 43 16.51 15.98 3.98
N ARG A 44 16.63 15.33 2.81
CA ARG A 44 17.06 15.94 1.55
C ARG A 44 15.86 16.29 0.69
N GLU A 45 15.63 17.60 0.53
CA GLU A 45 14.51 18.16 -0.25
C GLU A 45 14.75 18.09 -1.77
N ASP A 46 16.01 17.95 -2.19
CA ASP A 46 16.45 17.78 -3.58
C ASP A 46 16.27 16.34 -4.12
N VAL A 47 15.83 15.41 -3.27
CA VAL A 47 15.67 13.99 -3.63
C VAL A 47 14.19 13.66 -3.71
N TRP A 48 13.75 13.36 -4.93
CA TRP A 48 12.38 13.02 -5.27
C TRP A 48 12.16 11.50 -5.20
N TYR A 49 13.12 10.69 -5.66
CA TYR A 49 13.00 9.23 -5.74
C TYR A 49 13.97 8.51 -4.81
N ARG A 50 13.51 7.44 -4.15
CA ARG A 50 14.33 6.60 -3.26
C ARG A 50 14.01 5.15 -3.53
N VAL A 51 14.97 4.36 -3.98
CA VAL A 51 14.78 2.99 -4.48
C VAL A 51 15.52 1.97 -3.66
N ILE A 52 14.88 0.84 -3.32
CA ILE A 52 15.60 -0.34 -2.83
C ILE A 52 15.74 -1.32 -3.99
N ASP A 53 16.95 -1.34 -4.56
CA ASP A 53 17.28 -2.15 -5.73
C ASP A 53 17.93 -3.46 -5.30
N VAL A 54 17.15 -4.54 -5.26
CA VAL A 54 17.67 -5.88 -4.93
C VAL A 54 18.20 -6.63 -6.18
N SER A 55 17.91 -6.12 -7.37
CA SER A 55 18.43 -6.67 -8.62
C SER A 55 19.91 -6.32 -8.85
N GLY A 56 20.33 -5.16 -8.32
CA GLY A 56 21.64 -4.56 -8.56
C GLY A 56 21.82 -4.03 -9.99
N LYS A 57 20.73 -3.92 -10.74
CA LYS A 57 20.69 -3.48 -12.15
C LYS A 57 19.92 -2.17 -12.34
N TRP A 58 19.32 -1.61 -11.30
CA TRP A 58 18.52 -0.39 -11.42
C TRP A 58 19.41 0.79 -11.81
N SER A 59 18.98 1.56 -12.80
CA SER A 59 19.74 2.65 -13.43
C SER A 59 18.82 3.84 -13.69
N SER A 60 19.20 5.02 -13.21
CA SER A 60 18.58 6.30 -13.61
C SER A 60 19.17 6.87 -14.90
N ASP A 61 20.28 6.31 -15.40
CA ASP A 61 21.06 6.85 -16.54
C ASP A 61 20.32 6.79 -17.90
N LYS A 62 19.04 6.38 -17.92
CA LYS A 62 18.18 6.46 -19.10
C LYS A 62 17.32 7.72 -18.94
N GLU A 63 17.20 8.51 -20.01
CA GLU A 63 16.33 9.71 -20.05
C GLU A 63 14.87 9.44 -19.60
N ASP A 64 14.48 8.16 -19.54
CA ASP A 64 13.24 7.65 -18.96
C ASP A 64 13.52 6.88 -17.66
N PHE A 65 12.86 7.28 -16.57
CA PHE A 65 12.82 6.54 -15.32
C PHE A 65 12.31 5.10 -15.56
N GLU A 66 13.07 4.07 -15.13
CA GLU A 66 12.61 2.68 -15.25
C GLU A 66 11.49 2.41 -14.24
N ASP A 67 10.26 2.18 -14.74
CA ASP A 67 9.09 1.83 -13.93
C ASP A 67 9.41 0.65 -12.98
N PRO A 68 9.37 0.87 -11.66
CA PRO A 68 9.78 -0.14 -10.70
C PRO A 68 8.86 -1.35 -10.63
N TRP A 69 7.59 -1.22 -11.03
CA TRP A 69 6.62 -2.32 -11.06
C TRP A 69 6.90 -3.31 -12.19
N THR A 70 7.51 -2.85 -13.28
CA THR A 70 7.82 -3.66 -14.46
C THR A 70 9.32 -3.89 -14.66
N SER A 71 10.16 -3.30 -13.79
CA SER A 71 11.63 -3.43 -13.85
C SER A 71 12.15 -4.81 -13.41
N PRO A 72 13.41 -5.16 -13.75
CA PRO A 72 14.12 -6.31 -13.17
C PRO A 72 14.20 -6.30 -11.64
N ASN A 73 13.91 -5.17 -10.97
CA ASN A 73 13.84 -5.07 -9.52
C ASN A 73 12.59 -5.77 -8.96
N ALA A 74 11.43 -5.64 -9.60
CA ALA A 74 10.21 -6.35 -9.22
C ALA A 74 10.42 -7.86 -9.29
N ASP A 75 11.01 -8.37 -10.38
CA ASP A 75 11.36 -9.79 -10.54
C ASP A 75 12.29 -10.30 -9.43
N ALA A 76 13.25 -9.47 -9.01
CA ALA A 76 14.18 -9.83 -7.95
C ALA A 76 13.49 -9.87 -6.56
N TRP A 77 12.51 -8.98 -6.32
CA TRP A 77 11.65 -9.03 -5.14
C TRP A 77 10.71 -10.23 -5.14
N VAL A 78 10.13 -10.61 -6.29
CA VAL A 78 9.34 -11.85 -6.42
C VAL A 78 10.21 -13.07 -6.11
N GLN A 79 11.44 -13.12 -6.62
CA GLN A 79 12.37 -14.19 -6.28
C GLN A 79 12.66 -14.22 -4.78
N LEU A 80 12.89 -13.07 -4.15
CA LEU A 80 13.16 -12.98 -2.72
C LEU A 80 11.95 -13.43 -1.88
N ALA A 81 10.73 -13.04 -2.27
CA ALA A 81 9.50 -13.43 -1.60
C ALA A 81 9.26 -14.95 -1.59
N ASN A 82 9.80 -15.68 -2.56
CA ASN A 82 9.71 -17.15 -2.64
C ASN A 82 10.70 -17.88 -1.72
N HIS A 83 11.56 -17.15 -0.99
CA HIS A 83 12.51 -17.71 -0.04
C HIS A 83 12.00 -17.55 1.40
N SER A 84 11.33 -18.59 1.90
CA SER A 84 10.70 -18.62 3.24
C SER A 84 11.64 -18.23 4.39
N GLU A 85 12.94 -18.52 4.25
CA GLU A 85 13.97 -18.20 5.24
C GLU A 85 14.18 -16.70 5.47
N PHE A 86 13.66 -15.83 4.59
CA PHE A 86 13.77 -14.38 4.72
C PHE A 86 12.51 -13.71 5.27
N LEU A 87 11.37 -14.41 5.33
CA LEU A 87 10.09 -13.77 5.64
C LEU A 87 10.06 -13.13 7.03
N GLU A 88 10.62 -13.78 8.05
CA GLU A 88 10.72 -13.20 9.39
C GLU A 88 11.58 -11.92 9.38
N GLY A 89 12.74 -11.97 8.72
CA GLY A 89 13.63 -10.81 8.60
C GLY A 89 13.00 -9.66 7.82
N LEU A 90 12.26 -9.96 6.74
CA LEU A 90 11.53 -8.97 5.96
C LEU A 90 10.41 -8.35 6.79
N HIS A 91 9.66 -9.13 7.56
CA HIS A 91 8.60 -8.63 8.42
C HIS A 91 9.14 -7.62 9.45
N VAL A 92 10.26 -7.95 10.10
CA VAL A 92 10.93 -7.02 11.04
C VAL A 92 11.38 -5.76 10.31
N TRP A 93 12.04 -5.91 9.17
CA TRP A 93 12.59 -4.79 8.40
C TRP A 93 11.49 -3.83 7.91
N PHE A 94 10.35 -4.35 7.43
CA PHE A 94 9.22 -3.51 7.04
C PHE A 94 8.59 -2.81 8.25
N GLY A 95 8.57 -3.42 9.44
CA GLY A 95 8.15 -2.75 10.67
C GLY A 95 9.06 -1.56 11.02
N ASP A 96 10.37 -1.72 10.87
CA ASP A 96 11.33 -0.62 11.10
C ASP A 96 11.17 0.50 10.06
N LEU A 97 10.90 0.13 8.81
CA LEU A 97 10.61 1.07 7.72
C LEU A 97 9.32 1.86 7.98
N GLU A 98 8.24 1.18 8.36
CA GLU A 98 6.95 1.79 8.73
C GLU A 98 7.14 2.84 9.83
N ASN A 99 7.84 2.47 10.91
CA ASN A 99 8.11 3.36 12.04
C ASN A 99 8.92 4.60 11.63
N LEU A 100 9.92 4.41 10.76
CA LEU A 100 10.72 5.52 10.23
C LEU A 100 9.86 6.49 9.42
N LEU A 101 8.98 5.97 8.56
CA LEU A 101 8.10 6.77 7.71
C LEU A 101 7.03 7.50 8.51
N ALA A 102 6.40 6.82 9.47
CA ALA A 102 5.40 7.40 10.35
C ALA A 102 6.00 8.57 11.17
N LEU A 103 7.21 8.41 11.70
CA LEU A 103 7.92 9.48 12.41
C LEU A 103 8.19 10.67 11.50
N HIS A 104 8.63 10.43 10.27
CA HIS A 104 8.88 11.49 9.30
C HIS A 104 7.60 12.29 8.97
N LEU A 105 6.48 11.60 8.73
CA LEU A 105 5.18 12.21 8.48
C LEU A 105 4.74 13.08 9.67
N GLN A 106 4.94 12.60 10.90
CA GLN A 106 4.63 13.37 12.12
C GLN A 106 5.48 14.63 12.25
N GLU A 107 6.78 14.56 11.95
CA GLU A 107 7.71 15.68 12.10
C GLU A 107 7.57 16.74 11.00
N LYS A 108 7.27 16.32 9.76
CA LYS A 108 7.19 17.20 8.59
C LYS A 108 5.77 17.66 8.25
N HIS A 109 4.75 17.03 8.84
CA HIS A 109 3.34 17.23 8.50
C HIS A 109 3.05 17.08 6.99
N ALA A 110 3.89 16.33 6.28
CA ALA A 110 3.78 16.08 4.86
C ALA A 110 4.14 14.62 4.61
N SER A 111 3.30 13.96 3.82
CA SER A 111 3.64 12.69 3.19
C SER A 111 4.88 12.86 2.31
N ILE A 112 5.65 11.79 2.17
CA ILE A 112 6.71 11.75 1.17
C ILE A 112 5.99 11.72 -0.18
N ARG A 113 5.97 12.87 -0.87
CA ARG A 113 5.35 13.01 -2.18
C ARG A 113 6.14 12.19 -3.19
N GLU A 114 5.61 11.03 -3.56
CA GLU A 114 6.07 10.18 -4.66
C GLU A 114 5.33 10.62 -5.94
N THR A 115 5.74 11.73 -6.55
CA THR A 115 5.17 12.09 -7.86
C THR A 115 5.91 11.32 -8.95
N ASP A 116 5.23 10.27 -9.41
CA ASP A 116 5.49 9.33 -10.51
C ASP A 116 6.54 8.23 -10.25
N GLU A 117 6.05 7.18 -9.56
CA GLU A 117 6.54 5.78 -9.56
C GLU A 117 7.61 5.38 -8.52
N VAL A 118 7.16 5.36 -7.25
CA VAL A 118 7.54 4.49 -6.11
C VAL A 118 8.96 4.66 -5.54
N LEU A 119 9.19 4.31 -4.25
CA LEU A 119 10.08 3.19 -3.87
C LEU A 119 10.59 3.21 -2.41
N LEU A 120 9.81 3.67 -1.43
CA LEU A 120 10.06 3.23 -0.05
C LEU A 120 9.13 2.10 0.39
N GLY A 121 9.36 0.93 -0.18
CA GLY A 121 8.77 -0.32 0.29
C GLY A 121 7.47 -0.74 -0.40
N GLU A 122 6.83 0.10 -1.22
CA GLU A 122 5.52 -0.22 -1.82
C GLU A 122 5.56 -1.42 -2.77
N VAL A 123 6.37 -1.40 -3.82
CA VAL A 123 6.54 -2.55 -4.73
C VAL A 123 6.87 -3.84 -3.96
N PRO A 124 7.91 -3.88 -3.10
CA PRO A 124 8.25 -5.12 -2.41
C PRO A 124 7.20 -5.56 -1.38
N LEU A 125 6.53 -4.63 -0.70
CA LEU A 125 5.46 -4.97 0.25
C LEU A 125 4.20 -5.45 -0.47
N SER A 126 3.89 -4.89 -1.64
CA SER A 126 2.78 -5.34 -2.49
C SER A 126 3.00 -6.77 -2.96
N ILE A 127 4.20 -7.08 -3.46
CA ILE A 127 4.59 -8.44 -3.85
C ILE A 127 4.45 -9.40 -2.66
N LEU A 128 4.96 -9.02 -1.49
CA LEU A 128 4.88 -9.84 -0.28
C LEU A 128 3.45 -10.04 0.21
N ALA A 129 2.62 -9.00 0.19
CA ALA A 129 1.22 -9.08 0.63
C ALA A 129 0.34 -9.90 -0.33
N VAL A 130 0.60 -9.83 -1.64
CA VAL A 130 -0.06 -10.72 -2.62
C VAL A 130 0.37 -12.18 -2.41
N THR A 131 1.65 -12.41 -2.09
CA THR A 131 2.20 -13.77 -1.97
C THR A 131 1.90 -14.42 -0.61
N HIS A 132 1.94 -13.66 0.47
CA HIS A 132 1.92 -14.15 1.86
C HIS A 132 0.91 -13.38 2.71
N LEU A 133 -0.08 -14.09 3.25
CA LEU A 133 -1.17 -13.50 4.04
C LEU A 133 -0.67 -12.66 5.23
N ASP A 134 0.42 -13.09 5.88
CA ASP A 134 0.98 -12.41 7.06
C ASP A 134 1.52 -11.01 6.75
N PHE A 135 1.73 -10.66 5.48
CA PHE A 135 2.13 -9.32 5.05
C PHE A 135 0.94 -8.40 4.73
N VAL A 136 -0.28 -8.92 4.60
CA VAL A 136 -1.49 -8.10 4.37
C VAL A 136 -1.71 -7.08 5.48
N PRO A 137 -1.57 -7.42 6.79
CA PRO A 137 -1.65 -6.42 7.85
C PRO A 137 -0.54 -5.37 7.78
N VAL A 138 0.65 -5.73 7.31
CA VAL A 138 1.78 -4.79 7.14
C VAL A 138 1.45 -3.81 6.01
N PHE A 139 1.06 -4.32 4.84
CA PHE A 139 0.58 -3.51 3.72
C PHE A 139 -0.54 -2.55 4.15
N THR A 140 -1.52 -3.06 4.90
CA THR A 140 -2.63 -2.26 5.42
C THR A 140 -2.16 -1.07 6.25
N ARG A 141 -1.13 -1.23 7.10
CA ARG A 141 -0.60 -0.11 7.89
C ARG A 141 0.18 0.90 7.05
N PHE A 142 0.92 0.42 6.04
CA PHE A 142 1.66 1.30 5.13
C PHE A 142 0.78 2.27 4.35
N LEU A 143 -0.51 1.95 4.14
CA LEU A 143 -1.50 2.87 3.57
C LEU A 143 -1.69 4.18 4.36
N ASP A 144 -1.20 4.30 5.60
CA ASP A 144 -1.22 5.57 6.35
C ASP A 144 0.02 6.46 6.10
N VAL A 145 1.10 5.88 5.57
CA VAL A 145 2.41 6.56 5.43
C VAL A 145 2.82 6.76 3.98
N TRP A 146 2.29 5.97 3.05
CA TRP A 146 2.34 6.30 1.64
C TRP A 146 1.41 7.50 1.37
N ASP A 147 1.86 8.40 0.50
CA ASP A 147 0.97 9.40 -0.08
C ASP A 147 -0.10 8.66 -0.92
N ASP A 148 -1.09 9.36 -1.46
CA ASP A 148 -2.07 8.77 -2.39
C ASP A 148 -1.67 8.98 -3.88
N PRO A 149 -0.54 8.42 -4.41
CA PRO A 149 -0.28 8.42 -5.84
C PRO A 149 -0.61 7.04 -6.42
N ALA A 150 -1.24 7.05 -7.58
CA ALA A 150 -1.50 5.86 -8.41
C ALA A 150 -2.59 4.88 -7.88
N GLN A 151 -3.79 5.43 -7.62
CA GLN A 151 -5.00 4.66 -7.28
C GLN A 151 -5.22 3.40 -8.14
N ALA A 152 -4.87 3.44 -9.43
CA ALA A 152 -5.01 2.29 -10.32
C ALA A 152 -4.09 1.10 -9.93
N GLN A 153 -2.81 1.35 -9.65
CA GLN A 153 -1.86 0.33 -9.19
C GLN A 153 -2.27 -0.23 -7.83
N GLN A 154 -2.63 0.65 -6.89
CA GLN A 154 -3.12 0.23 -5.58
C GLN A 154 -4.39 -0.64 -5.71
N HIS A 155 -5.34 -0.27 -6.58
CA HIS A 155 -6.53 -1.07 -6.85
C HIS A 155 -6.18 -2.45 -7.42
N SER A 156 -5.18 -2.55 -8.32
CA SER A 156 -4.70 -3.82 -8.86
C SER A 156 -4.12 -4.71 -7.76
N VAL A 157 -3.25 -4.15 -6.91
CA VAL A 157 -2.63 -4.89 -5.80
C VAL A 157 -3.70 -5.38 -4.82
N VAL A 158 -4.67 -4.54 -4.44
CA VAL A 158 -5.76 -4.94 -3.54
C VAL A 158 -6.60 -6.04 -4.16
N MET A 159 -6.91 -5.95 -5.46
CA MET A 159 -7.62 -7.01 -6.19
C MET A 159 -6.84 -8.32 -6.15
N GLU A 160 -5.53 -8.30 -6.39
CA GLU A 160 -4.66 -9.47 -6.33
C GLU A 160 -4.60 -10.07 -4.91
N ILE A 161 -4.50 -9.24 -3.87
CA ILE A 161 -4.56 -9.69 -2.46
C ILE A 161 -5.88 -10.43 -2.17
N VAL A 162 -7.02 -9.86 -2.59
CA VAL A 162 -8.34 -10.47 -2.41
C VAL A 162 -8.46 -11.79 -3.19
N GLN A 163 -7.89 -11.85 -4.40
CA GLN A 163 -7.87 -13.07 -5.22
C GLN A 163 -7.01 -14.18 -4.60
N SER A 164 -5.81 -13.83 -4.11
CA SER A 164 -4.85 -14.78 -3.54
C SER A 164 -5.32 -15.36 -2.22
N HIS A 165 -5.87 -14.53 -1.34
CA HIS A 165 -6.15 -14.92 0.06
C HIS A 165 -7.64 -15.11 0.37
N GLY A 166 -8.53 -14.61 -0.48
CA GLY A 166 -9.97 -14.74 -0.33
C GLY A 166 -10.51 -14.11 0.96
N ARG A 167 -11.55 -14.73 1.51
CA ARG A 167 -12.22 -14.24 2.72
C ARG A 167 -11.45 -14.63 3.98
N CYS A 168 -10.81 -13.66 4.60
CA CYS A 168 -10.16 -13.80 5.90
C CYS A 168 -10.07 -12.45 6.64
N PRO A 169 -9.83 -12.45 7.97
CA PRO A 169 -9.80 -11.22 8.76
C PRO A 169 -8.83 -10.15 8.24
N ALA A 170 -7.62 -10.54 7.82
CA ALA A 170 -6.62 -9.58 7.33
C ALA A 170 -7.06 -8.86 6.04
N VAL A 171 -7.70 -9.59 5.12
CA VAL A 171 -8.26 -8.99 3.89
C VAL A 171 -9.49 -8.14 4.21
N GLU A 172 -10.36 -8.60 5.11
CA GLU A 172 -11.51 -7.83 5.58
C GLU A 172 -11.08 -6.49 6.22
N ASP A 173 -10.02 -6.49 7.02
CA ASP A 173 -9.44 -5.29 7.66
C ASP A 173 -8.88 -4.31 6.63
N LEU A 174 -8.15 -4.80 5.62
CA LEU A 174 -7.66 -4.00 4.50
C LEU A 174 -8.81 -3.28 3.77
N LEU A 175 -9.86 -4.02 3.41
CA LEU A 175 -10.99 -3.48 2.69
C LEU A 175 -11.76 -2.43 3.52
N VAL A 176 -11.94 -2.68 4.82
CA VAL A 176 -12.55 -1.70 5.74
C VAL A 176 -11.73 -0.42 5.80
N LYS A 177 -10.40 -0.52 5.88
CA LYS A 177 -9.51 0.65 5.90
C LYS A 177 -9.63 1.49 4.62
N LEU A 178 -9.60 0.84 3.46
CA LEU A 178 -9.72 1.52 2.16
C LEU A 178 -11.06 2.25 2.04
N VAL A 179 -12.16 1.60 2.44
CA VAL A 179 -13.48 2.26 2.48
C VAL A 179 -13.45 3.48 3.40
N ALA A 180 -12.87 3.37 4.60
CA ALA A 180 -12.78 4.49 5.53
C ALA A 180 -11.93 5.66 4.97
N GLN A 181 -10.88 5.37 4.20
CA GLN A 181 -10.02 6.37 3.53
C GLN A 181 -10.70 7.07 2.34
N HIS A 182 -11.63 6.39 1.64
CA HIS A 182 -12.31 6.96 0.46
C HIS A 182 -13.82 7.23 0.64
N GLY A 183 -14.38 7.00 1.83
CA GLY A 183 -15.82 7.18 2.10
C GLY A 183 -16.73 6.11 1.49
N GLY A 184 -16.17 5.02 0.98
CA GLY A 184 -16.92 3.93 0.31
C GLY A 184 -17.47 4.26 -1.08
N ASP A 185 -17.41 5.52 -1.50
CA ASP A 185 -17.81 5.97 -2.84
C ASP A 185 -16.74 5.75 -3.91
N GLY A 186 -15.58 5.20 -3.54
CA GLY A 186 -14.49 4.94 -4.47
C GLY A 186 -14.78 3.82 -5.48
N ASP A 187 -14.20 3.94 -6.67
CA ASP A 187 -14.33 2.98 -7.79
C ASP A 187 -13.86 1.56 -7.42
N LEU A 188 -12.97 1.41 -6.44
CA LEU A 188 -12.42 0.12 -6.03
C LEU A 188 -13.50 -0.90 -5.65
N ILE A 189 -14.45 -0.55 -4.79
CA ILE A 189 -15.43 -1.53 -4.27
C ILE A 189 -16.46 -1.88 -5.34
N GLN A 190 -17.02 -0.88 -6.02
CA GLN A 190 -18.12 -1.07 -6.96
C GLN A 190 -17.66 -1.50 -8.37
N SER A 191 -16.55 -0.97 -8.87
CA SER A 191 -16.11 -1.17 -10.25
C SER A 191 -15.02 -2.22 -10.38
N VAL A 192 -14.17 -2.42 -9.36
CA VAL A 192 -13.04 -3.38 -9.41
C VAL A 192 -13.35 -4.67 -8.64
N LEU A 193 -13.79 -4.56 -7.39
CA LEU A 193 -13.91 -5.72 -6.49
C LEU A 193 -15.27 -6.42 -6.53
N ARG A 194 -16.30 -5.82 -7.15
CA ARG A 194 -17.67 -6.36 -7.15
C ARG A 194 -17.75 -7.86 -7.49
N PRO A 195 -17.18 -8.37 -8.60
CA PRO A 195 -17.29 -9.79 -8.93
C PRO A 195 -16.66 -10.71 -7.88
N LEU A 196 -15.57 -10.27 -7.24
CA LEU A 196 -14.88 -11.02 -6.19
C LEU A 196 -15.70 -11.02 -4.90
N LEU A 197 -16.27 -9.88 -4.53
CA LEU A 197 -17.08 -9.74 -3.32
C LEU A 197 -18.39 -10.53 -3.42
N GLU A 198 -19.07 -10.50 -4.57
CA GLU A 198 -20.25 -11.34 -4.82
C GLU A 198 -19.88 -12.84 -4.77
N LYS A 199 -18.72 -13.23 -5.33
CA LYS A 199 -18.26 -14.63 -5.25
C LYS A 199 -17.93 -15.07 -3.83
N LEU A 200 -17.29 -14.21 -3.03
CA LEU A 200 -16.81 -14.55 -1.68
C LEU A 200 -17.91 -14.47 -0.60
N TYR A 201 -18.88 -13.57 -0.76
CA TYR A 201 -19.90 -13.28 0.25
C TYR A 201 -21.33 -13.60 -0.20
N GLY A 202 -21.58 -13.81 -1.49
CA GLY A 202 -22.92 -13.95 -2.05
C GLY A 202 -23.64 -12.60 -2.04
N ASP A 203 -24.53 -12.41 -1.08
CA ASP A 203 -25.15 -11.10 -0.81
C ASP A 203 -24.16 -10.22 -0.03
N PHE A 204 -23.25 -9.56 -0.77
CA PHE A 204 -22.27 -8.65 -0.17
C PHE A 204 -22.92 -7.46 0.56
N PRO A 205 -23.93 -6.76 0.01
CA PRO A 205 -24.65 -5.71 0.75
C PRO A 205 -25.29 -6.18 2.06
N GLY A 206 -25.76 -7.44 2.12
CA GLY A 206 -26.26 -8.06 3.35
C GLY A 206 -25.18 -8.64 4.28
N SER A 207 -23.90 -8.54 3.93
CA SER A 207 -22.81 -9.20 4.66
C SER A 207 -22.36 -8.46 5.93
N LYS A 208 -21.75 -9.20 6.86
CA LYS A 208 -21.12 -8.62 8.07
C LYS A 208 -19.97 -7.66 7.73
N LEU A 209 -19.22 -7.94 6.66
CA LEU A 209 -18.13 -7.08 6.20
C LEU A 209 -18.69 -5.71 5.76
N PHE A 210 -19.74 -5.71 4.94
CA PHE A 210 -20.35 -4.47 4.48
C PHE A 210 -20.93 -3.64 5.63
N ARG A 211 -21.61 -4.28 6.60
CA ARG A 211 -22.03 -3.58 7.83
C ARG A 211 -20.86 -2.95 8.57
N ARG A 212 -19.76 -3.69 8.77
CA ARG A 212 -18.55 -3.17 9.42
C ARG A 212 -17.93 -1.99 8.66
N MET A 213 -17.95 -2.02 7.33
CA MET A 213 -17.50 -0.90 6.48
C MET A 213 -18.33 0.37 6.72
N VAL A 214 -19.66 0.24 6.78
CA VAL A 214 -20.57 1.36 7.05
C VAL A 214 -20.38 1.89 8.48
N GLU A 215 -20.32 1.01 9.48
CA GLU A 215 -20.09 1.37 10.88
C GLU A 215 -18.75 2.09 11.08
N THR A 216 -17.68 1.60 10.44
CA THR A 216 -16.36 2.22 10.53
C THR A 216 -16.37 3.62 9.93
N THR A 217 -16.99 3.78 8.76
CA THR A 217 -17.09 5.10 8.11
C THR A 217 -17.99 6.06 8.89
N HIS A 218 -19.08 5.55 9.47
CA HIS A 218 -19.99 6.32 10.34
C HIS A 218 -19.26 6.86 11.58
N ALA A 219 -18.43 6.03 12.21
CA ALA A 219 -17.65 6.41 13.39
C ALA A 219 -16.65 7.56 13.12
N MET A 220 -16.33 7.86 11.86
CA MET A 220 -15.49 9.01 11.48
C MET A 220 -16.21 10.37 11.62
N GLY A 221 -17.53 10.37 11.83
CA GLY A 221 -18.31 11.57 12.13
C GLY A 221 -18.33 12.59 10.99
N THR A 222 -18.09 13.87 11.34
CA THR A 222 -18.20 15.00 10.40
C THR A 222 -17.16 15.00 9.30
N LYS A 223 -16.11 14.17 9.38
CA LYS A 223 -15.08 14.05 8.33
C LYS A 223 -15.63 13.58 6.98
N ARG A 224 -16.80 12.95 6.99
CA ARG A 224 -17.48 12.42 5.80
C ARG A 224 -18.84 13.07 5.57
N GLN A 225 -19.02 14.29 6.05
CA GLN A 225 -20.24 15.06 5.86
C GLN A 225 -19.97 16.27 4.96
N ASP A 226 -20.93 16.61 4.12
CA ASP A 226 -20.93 17.90 3.42
C ASP A 226 -21.33 19.06 4.34
N SER A 227 -21.30 20.27 3.81
CA SER A 227 -21.74 21.47 4.52
C SER A 227 -23.22 21.46 4.94
N GLU A 228 -24.02 20.56 4.38
CA GLU A 228 -25.45 20.36 4.67
C GLU A 228 -25.70 19.21 5.66
N GLY A 229 -24.65 18.50 6.09
CA GLY A 229 -24.71 17.37 7.01
C GLY A 229 -24.99 16.02 6.34
N ASN A 230 -25.03 15.95 5.01
CA ASN A 230 -25.21 14.69 4.28
C ASN A 230 -23.93 13.86 4.35
N ARG A 231 -24.07 12.58 4.75
CA ARG A 231 -22.94 11.65 4.86
C ARG A 231 -22.64 10.98 3.52
N TYR A 232 -21.39 11.08 3.08
CA TYR A 232 -20.86 10.38 1.91
C TYR A 232 -20.37 8.98 2.31
N ILE A 233 -21.33 8.06 2.48
CA ILE A 233 -21.06 6.66 2.84
C ILE A 233 -21.85 5.78 1.86
N PHE A 234 -21.19 5.31 0.81
CA PHE A 234 -21.83 4.59 -0.30
C PHE A 234 -23.03 5.35 -0.90
N LEU A 235 -22.92 6.69 -0.98
CA LEU A 235 -23.96 7.58 -1.53
C LEU A 235 -24.00 7.52 -3.06
N HIS A 236 -22.85 7.31 -3.69
CA HIS A 236 -22.63 7.35 -5.14
C HIS A 236 -22.10 6.01 -5.66
N CYS A 237 -22.97 5.00 -5.67
CA CYS A 237 -22.66 3.67 -6.22
C CYS A 237 -23.48 3.37 -7.50
N PRO A 238 -23.23 4.06 -8.64
CA PRO A 238 -24.01 3.84 -9.87
C PRO A 238 -23.91 2.41 -10.40
N ASP A 239 -22.77 1.75 -10.20
CA ASP A 239 -22.53 0.40 -10.69
C ASP A 239 -22.99 -0.69 -9.70
N TRP A 240 -23.41 -0.30 -8.49
CA TRP A 240 -23.90 -1.23 -7.47
C TRP A 240 -24.92 -0.55 -6.51
N PRO A 241 -26.12 -0.21 -6.98
CA PRO A 241 -27.09 0.59 -6.22
C PRO A 241 -27.57 -0.07 -4.92
N GLU A 242 -27.49 -1.39 -4.80
CA GLU A 242 -27.82 -2.15 -3.60
C GLU A 242 -26.93 -1.78 -2.40
N LEU A 243 -25.69 -1.34 -2.64
CA LEU A 243 -24.81 -0.84 -1.59
C LEU A 243 -25.41 0.40 -0.93
N LYS A 244 -25.90 1.35 -1.74
CA LYS A 244 -26.54 2.58 -1.23
C LYS A 244 -27.77 2.28 -0.39
N VAL A 245 -28.65 1.39 -0.88
CA VAL A 245 -29.87 1.00 -0.16
C VAL A 245 -29.52 0.40 1.20
N SER A 246 -28.57 -0.54 1.22
CA SER A 246 -28.15 -1.23 2.43
C SER A 246 -27.43 -0.30 3.41
N ALA A 247 -26.53 0.56 2.91
CA ALA A 247 -25.86 1.57 3.72
C ALA A 247 -26.86 2.53 4.36
N THR A 248 -27.86 3.01 3.61
CA THR A 248 -28.90 3.90 4.14
C THR A 248 -29.69 3.25 5.28
N ALA A 249 -30.04 1.96 5.14
CA ALA A 249 -30.74 1.22 6.19
C ALA A 249 -29.87 1.07 7.45
N ILE A 250 -28.59 0.72 7.29
CA ILE A 250 -27.65 0.60 8.42
C ILE A 250 -27.45 1.95 9.11
N LEU A 251 -27.30 3.04 8.36
CA LEU A 251 -27.13 4.39 8.94
C LEU A 251 -28.37 4.80 9.75
N ALA A 252 -29.57 4.51 9.26
CA ALA A 252 -30.81 4.78 10.00
C ALA A 252 -30.89 4.00 11.33
N GLU A 253 -30.36 2.77 11.38
CA GLU A 253 -30.25 2.00 12.62
C GLU A 253 -29.22 2.59 13.59
N LEU A 254 -28.08 3.07 13.09
CA LEU A 254 -27.00 3.62 13.91
C LEU A 254 -27.33 5.01 14.50
N ASP A 255 -28.26 5.74 13.89
CA ASP A 255 -28.67 7.09 14.32
C ASP A 255 -29.89 7.09 15.26
N ALA A 256 -30.56 5.94 15.43
CA ALA A 256 -31.74 5.78 16.27
C ALA A 256 -31.40 5.55 17.75
#